data_AF-A0A7S1UTF9-F1
#
_entry.id   AF-A0A7S1UTF9-F1
#
_cell.length_a   1.000
_cell.length_b   1.000
_cell.length_c   1.000
_cell.angle_alpha   90.00
_cell.angle_beta   90.00
_cell.angle_gamma   90.00
#
_symmetry.space_group_name_H-M   'P 1'
#
loop_
_entity.id
_entity.type
_entity.pdbx_description
1 polymer ?
#
loop_
_entity_poly.entity_id
_entity_poly.type
_entity_poly.pdbx_seq_one_letter_code
_entity_poly.pdbx_strand_id
1 'polypeptide(L)'
;QRQQPQVLDPTLCALLPRSVVEKHLMPFITHVFTTKEQLIEAVDKYVADPSAFNYRIGLWDVSQITDFSDVFDAWRNGALTAFNEDLSEWEVSNGTNFNYMFRLCRSFNGDLSSWDMSGATHLAFMFGDCESFNGDVS
;
A
#
# COMPACT_ATOMS: atom_id res chain seq x y z
N GLN A 1 8.36 30.47 12.82
CA GLN A 1 8.30 30.39 11.35
C GLN A 1 8.32 28.92 11.00
N ARG A 2 7.21 28.37 10.47
CA ARG A 2 7.15 26.95 10.08
C ARG A 2 7.98 26.82 8.81
N GLN A 3 9.05 26.03 8.85
CA GLN A 3 9.79 25.69 7.64
C GLN A 3 8.83 24.95 6.70
N GLN A 4 8.65 25.47 5.49
CA GLN A 4 7.98 24.73 4.42
C GLN A 4 8.69 23.38 4.24
N PRO A 5 7.97 22.27 4.09
CA PRO A 5 8.58 21.00 3.73
C PRO A 5 9.32 21.19 2.40
N GLN A 6 10.61 20.86 2.39
CA GLN A 6 11.46 20.99 1.22
C GLN A 6 10.84 20.22 0.06
N VAL A 7 10.49 20.93 -1.00
CA VAL A 7 10.12 20.34 -2.28
C VAL A 7 11.38 19.64 -2.79
N LEU A 8 11.44 18.31 -2.66
CA LEU A 8 12.51 17.54 -3.27
C LEU A 8 12.32 17.60 -4.79
N ASP A 9 13.33 18.13 -5.46
CA ASP A 9 13.40 18.23 -6.92
C ASP A 9 13.31 16.80 -7.52
N PRO A 10 12.26 16.48 -8.30
CA PRO A 10 12.08 15.16 -8.93
C PRO A 10 13.28 14.75 -9.78
N THR A 11 14.03 15.72 -10.31
CA THR A 11 15.20 15.50 -11.17
C THR A 11 16.43 15.03 -10.39
N LEU A 12 16.49 15.30 -9.07
CA LEU A 12 17.61 14.89 -8.22
C LEU A 12 17.60 13.38 -7.92
N CYS A 13 16.40 12.78 -7.82
CA CYS A 13 16.23 11.34 -7.58
C CYS A 13 16.66 10.48 -8.78
N ALA A 14 16.58 11.01 -10.00
CA ALA A 14 16.94 10.29 -11.23
C ALA A 14 18.45 10.12 -11.44
N LEU A 15 19.29 10.86 -10.70
CA LEU A 15 20.75 10.85 -10.85
C LEU A 15 21.48 10.05 -9.78
N LEU A 16 20.76 9.55 -8.77
CA LEU A 16 21.34 8.81 -7.66
C LEU A 16 21.22 7.29 -7.88
N PRO A 17 22.22 6.50 -7.46
CA PRO A 17 22.10 5.04 -7.46
C PRO A 17 20.87 4.61 -6.67
N ARG A 18 20.16 3.58 -7.16
CA ARG A 18 18.97 3.00 -6.49
C ARG A 18 19.21 2.74 -5.00
N SER A 19 20.37 2.18 -4.65
CA SER A 19 20.76 1.93 -3.26
C SER A 19 20.95 3.19 -2.40
N VAL A 20 21.28 4.34 -3.01
CA VAL A 20 21.39 5.63 -2.32
C VAL A 20 20.01 6.23 -2.10
N VAL A 21 19.13 6.14 -3.10
CA VAL A 21 17.73 6.57 -2.99
C VAL A 21 17.01 5.75 -1.91
N GLU A 22 17.12 4.43 -1.95
CA GLU A 22 16.52 3.50 -0.99
C GLU A 22 17.04 3.73 0.43
N LYS A 23 18.36 3.91 0.60
CA LYS A 23 18.97 3.98 1.92
C LYS A 23 18.92 5.36 2.59
N HIS A 24 18.91 6.45 1.80
CA HIS A 24 19.09 7.81 2.34
C HIS A 24 17.97 8.78 1.98
N LEU A 25 17.13 8.48 1.00
CA LEU A 25 16.06 9.40 0.58
C LEU A 25 14.66 8.83 0.85
N MET A 26 14.45 7.51 0.72
CA MET A 26 13.16 6.89 1.04
C MET A 26 12.64 7.22 2.45
N PRO A 27 13.45 7.23 3.54
CA PRO A 27 12.96 7.60 4.86
C PRO A 27 12.44 9.05 4.96
N PHE A 28 12.75 9.89 3.97
CA PHE A 28 12.30 11.29 3.89
C PHE A 28 11.22 11.52 2.83
N ILE A 29 10.88 10.51 2.02
CA ILE A 29 9.99 10.64 0.84
C ILE A 29 8.79 9.70 0.93
N THR A 30 8.88 8.56 1.61
CA THR A 30 7.76 7.62 1.79
C THR A 30 7.04 7.86 3.12
N HIS A 31 5.73 7.63 3.16
CA HIS A 31 5.03 7.53 4.45
C HIS A 31 5.35 6.17 5.05
N VAL A 32 5.88 6.15 6.27
CA VAL A 32 6.10 4.92 7.03
C VAL A 32 4.87 4.66 7.90
N PHE A 33 4.26 3.50 7.72
CA PHE A 33 3.16 3.02 8.54
C PHE A 33 3.65 1.96 9.51
N THR A 34 3.30 2.10 10.79
CA THR A 34 3.70 1.13 11.83
C THR A 34 2.51 0.37 12.41
N THR A 35 1.28 0.80 12.14
CA THR A 35 0.07 0.08 12.55
C THR A 35 -0.94 0.00 11.41
N LYS A 36 -1.80 -1.02 11.50
CA LYS A 36 -2.92 -1.22 10.58
C LYS A 36 -3.87 -0.04 10.55
N GLU A 37 -4.15 0.55 11.71
CA GLU A 37 -5.07 1.67 11.85
C GLU A 37 -4.57 2.91 11.10
N GLN A 38 -3.27 3.21 11.19
CA GLN A 38 -2.67 4.30 10.44
C GLN A 38 -2.78 4.08 8.92
N LEU A 39 -2.55 2.84 8.47
CA LEU A 39 -2.66 2.48 7.07
C LEU A 39 -4.12 2.59 6.59
N ILE A 40 -5.09 2.08 7.36
CA ILE A 40 -6.53 2.19 7.06
C ILE A 40 -6.96 3.65 6.91
N GLU A 41 -6.59 4.51 7.86
CA GLU A 41 -6.92 5.94 7.81
C GLU A 41 -6.33 6.62 6.57
N ALA A 42 -5.09 6.25 6.21
CA ALA A 42 -4.47 6.79 5.01
C ALA A 42 -5.12 6.28 3.73
N VAL A 43 -5.46 5.00 3.64
CA VAL A 43 -6.21 4.42 2.51
C VAL A 43 -7.54 5.14 2.33
N ASP A 44 -8.30 5.34 3.42
CA ASP A 44 -9.60 6.03 3.36
C ASP A 44 -9.48 7.46 2.86
N LYS A 45 -8.45 8.16 3.34
CA LYS A 45 -8.15 9.50 2.88
C LYS A 45 -7.74 9.51 1.41
N TYR A 46 -6.94 8.54 0.98
CA TYR A 46 -6.44 8.43 -0.39
C TYR A 46 -7.58 8.17 -1.38
N VAL A 47 -8.48 7.22 -1.08
CA VAL A 47 -9.61 6.93 -1.98
C VAL A 47 -10.65 8.05 -2.02
N ALA A 48 -10.72 8.89 -0.97
CA ALA A 48 -11.55 10.09 -0.97
C ALA A 48 -10.92 11.24 -1.79
N ASP A 49 -9.61 11.42 -1.68
CA ASP A 49 -8.85 12.43 -2.41
C ASP A 49 -7.37 12.01 -2.57
N PRO A 50 -6.98 11.44 -3.73
CA PRO A 50 -5.59 11.05 -3.96
C PRO A 50 -4.61 12.22 -3.89
N SER A 51 -5.06 13.46 -4.13
CA SER A 51 -4.22 14.66 -4.07
C SER A 51 -3.85 15.07 -2.65
N ALA A 52 -4.47 14.45 -1.64
CA ALA A 52 -4.10 14.61 -0.24
C ALA A 52 -2.72 14.02 0.09
N PHE A 53 -2.13 13.25 -0.83
CA PHE A 53 -0.80 12.66 -0.73
C PHE A 53 0.08 13.16 -1.88
N ASN A 54 1.36 13.37 -1.58
CA ASN A 54 2.35 13.81 -2.57
C ASN A 54 2.93 12.65 -3.40
N TYR A 55 2.49 11.42 -3.14
CA TYR A 55 2.98 10.19 -3.75
C TYR A 55 1.84 9.17 -3.90
N ARG A 56 1.98 8.33 -4.91
CA ARG A 56 1.09 7.19 -5.17
C ARG A 56 1.15 6.16 -4.03
N ILE A 57 0.05 5.46 -3.82
CA ILE A 57 -0.11 4.47 -2.74
C ILE A 57 0.90 3.32 -2.81
N GLY A 58 1.37 2.94 -4.01
CA GLY A 58 2.41 1.92 -4.18
C GLY A 58 3.75 2.26 -3.52
N LEU A 59 4.04 3.54 -3.24
CA LEU A 59 5.28 3.98 -2.60
C LEU A 59 5.21 4.07 -1.07
N TRP A 60 4.11 3.59 -0.48
CA TRP A 60 3.94 3.60 0.97
C TRP A 60 4.80 2.50 1.61
N ASP A 61 5.53 2.86 2.67
CA ASP A 61 6.32 1.89 3.42
C ASP A 61 5.43 1.20 4.45
N VAL A 62 5.09 -0.05 4.14
CA VAL A 62 4.26 -0.95 4.95
C VAL A 62 5.08 -2.06 5.61
N SER A 63 6.42 -2.01 5.51
CA SER A 63 7.34 -3.07 5.94
C SER A 63 7.24 -3.39 7.43
N GLN A 64 6.75 -2.46 8.26
CA GLN A 64 6.58 -2.65 9.70
C GLN A 64 5.22 -3.21 10.11
N ILE A 65 4.30 -3.40 9.15
CA ILE A 65 2.95 -3.89 9.43
C ILE A 65 2.95 -5.42 9.42
N THR A 66 2.34 -6.00 10.47
CA THR A 66 2.16 -7.46 10.60
C THR A 66 0.72 -7.91 10.38
N ASP A 67 -0.23 -6.96 10.42
CA ASP A 67 -1.66 -7.20 10.25
C ASP A 67 -2.21 -6.26 9.16
N PHE A 68 -2.53 -6.83 8.01
CA PHE A 68 -3.12 -6.19 6.84
C PHE A 68 -4.63 -6.46 6.75
N SER A 69 -5.26 -7.02 7.79
CA SER A 69 -6.67 -7.36 7.71
C SER A 69 -7.51 -6.13 7.37
N ASP A 70 -8.51 -6.30 6.54
CA ASP A 70 -9.50 -5.27 6.23
C ASP A 70 -8.94 -3.99 5.56
N VAL A 71 -7.63 -3.87 5.25
CA VAL A 71 -7.01 -2.62 4.78
C VAL A 71 -7.69 -2.06 3.54
N PHE A 72 -8.11 -2.90 2.59
CA PHE A 72 -8.89 -2.51 1.42
C PHE A 72 -10.30 -3.12 1.41
N ASP A 73 -10.82 -3.63 2.52
CA ASP A 73 -12.14 -4.26 2.54
C ASP A 73 -13.26 -3.26 2.19
N ALA A 74 -13.88 -3.42 1.02
CA ALA A 74 -14.92 -2.51 0.56
C ALA A 74 -16.21 -2.59 1.39
N TRP A 75 -16.36 -3.61 2.25
CA TRP A 75 -17.41 -3.62 3.28
C TRP A 75 -17.29 -2.41 4.24
N ARG A 76 -16.06 -1.99 4.56
CA ARG A 76 -15.79 -0.90 5.51
C ARG A 76 -15.90 0.48 4.84
N ASN A 77 -15.56 0.57 3.55
CA ASN A 77 -15.59 1.80 2.76
C ASN A 77 -15.93 1.46 1.30
N GLY A 78 -17.15 1.79 0.87
CA GLY A 78 -17.66 1.44 -0.46
C GLY A 78 -16.87 2.06 -1.62
N ALA A 79 -16.10 3.13 -1.39
CA ALA A 79 -15.20 3.70 -2.41
C ALA A 79 -14.15 2.68 -2.90
N LEU A 80 -13.80 1.71 -2.06
CA LEU A 80 -12.83 0.65 -2.38
C LEU A 80 -13.35 -0.36 -3.40
N THR A 81 -14.65 -0.37 -3.71
CA THR A 81 -15.20 -1.21 -4.79
C THR A 81 -14.56 -0.88 -6.14
N ALA A 82 -14.16 0.39 -6.33
CA ALA A 82 -13.50 0.89 -7.52
C ALA A 82 -11.96 0.98 -7.39
N PHE A 83 -11.39 0.53 -6.27
CA PHE A 83 -9.96 0.59 -6.04
C PHE A 83 -9.19 -0.34 -7.00
N ASN A 84 -8.18 0.18 -7.68
CA ASN A 84 -7.35 -0.57 -8.62
C ASN A 84 -5.96 0.08 -8.81
N GLU A 85 -5.35 0.50 -7.70
CA GLU A 85 -4.01 1.08 -7.75
C GLU A 85 -2.92 0.00 -7.75
N ASP A 86 -1.75 0.38 -8.24
CA ASP A 86 -0.56 -0.48 -8.25
C ASP A 86 0.07 -0.56 -6.85
N LEU A 87 0.14 -1.78 -6.32
CA LEU A 87 0.69 -2.15 -5.01
C LEU A 87 1.90 -3.09 -5.13
N SER A 88 2.46 -3.26 -6.33
CA SER A 88 3.56 -4.20 -6.59
C SER A 88 4.85 -3.88 -5.84
N GLU A 89 5.00 -2.63 -5.39
CA GLU A 89 6.17 -2.16 -4.62
C GLU A 89 6.01 -2.33 -3.09
N TRP A 90 4.87 -2.81 -2.59
CA TRP A 90 4.68 -3.04 -1.16
C TRP A 90 5.53 -4.21 -0.64
N GLU A 91 6.31 -3.98 0.41
CA GLU A 91 7.01 -5.03 1.15
C GLU A 91 6.10 -5.61 2.23
N VAL A 92 5.47 -6.76 1.95
CA VAL A 92 4.49 -7.41 2.86
C VAL A 92 5.05 -8.61 3.63
N SER A 93 6.35 -8.88 3.54
CA SER A 93 7.01 -10.10 4.06
C SER A 93 6.88 -10.29 5.58
N ASN A 94 6.69 -9.20 6.34
CA ASN A 94 6.42 -9.25 7.78
C ASN A 94 4.93 -9.48 8.13
N GLY A 95 4.06 -9.46 7.12
CA GLY A 95 2.63 -9.68 7.25
C GLY A 95 2.28 -11.12 7.63
N THR A 96 1.40 -11.27 8.63
CA THR A 96 0.92 -12.58 9.10
C THR A 96 -0.59 -12.74 8.94
N ASN A 97 -1.33 -11.63 8.87
CA ASN A 97 -2.78 -11.61 8.73
C ASN A 97 -3.20 -10.70 7.56
N PHE A 98 -3.95 -11.27 6.62
CA PHE A 98 -4.47 -10.64 5.40
C PHE A 98 -5.97 -10.94 5.23
N ASN A 99 -6.64 -11.33 6.30
CA ASN A 99 -8.07 -11.61 6.27
C ASN A 99 -8.83 -10.41 5.68
N TYR A 100 -9.73 -10.68 4.75
CA TYR A 100 -10.59 -9.69 4.11
C TYR A 100 -9.87 -8.54 3.39
N MET A 101 -8.54 -8.58 3.19
CA MET A 101 -7.76 -7.41 2.76
C MET A 101 -8.33 -6.72 1.51
N PHE A 102 -8.77 -7.47 0.49
CA PHE A 102 -9.38 -6.96 -0.75
C PHE A 102 -10.82 -7.46 -0.93
N ARG A 103 -11.51 -7.79 0.17
CA ARG A 103 -12.89 -8.26 0.08
C ARG A 103 -13.76 -7.19 -0.57
N LEU A 104 -14.59 -7.59 -1.54
CA LEU A 104 -15.51 -6.73 -2.31
C LEU A 104 -14.82 -5.64 -3.15
N CYS A 105 -13.49 -5.65 -3.32
CA CYS A 105 -12.76 -4.78 -4.26
C CYS A 105 -12.99 -5.20 -5.71
N ARG A 106 -14.22 -5.07 -6.21
CA ARG A 106 -14.63 -5.64 -7.50
C ARG A 106 -13.77 -5.24 -8.70
N SER A 107 -13.15 -4.05 -8.66
CA SER A 107 -12.32 -3.54 -9.74
C SER A 107 -10.83 -3.84 -9.60
N PHE A 108 -10.38 -4.36 -8.46
CA PHE A 108 -8.97 -4.58 -8.20
C PHE A 108 -8.42 -5.74 -9.04
N ASN A 109 -7.36 -5.47 -9.79
CA ASN A 109 -6.63 -6.46 -10.57
C ASN A 109 -5.13 -6.11 -10.67
N GLY A 110 -4.56 -5.63 -9.56
CA GLY A 110 -3.13 -5.31 -9.47
C GLY A 110 -2.25 -6.56 -9.51
N ASP A 111 -1.04 -6.43 -10.06
CA ASP A 111 -0.02 -7.48 -10.00
C ASP A 111 0.57 -7.55 -8.58
N LEU A 112 0.38 -8.70 -7.93
CA LEU A 112 0.86 -8.99 -6.58
C LEU A 112 1.90 -10.13 -6.58
N SER A 113 2.47 -10.47 -7.73
CA SER A 113 3.46 -11.56 -7.85
C SER A 113 4.75 -11.32 -7.09
N SER A 114 5.04 -10.06 -6.73
CA SER A 114 6.18 -9.66 -5.89
C SER A 114 5.94 -9.84 -4.39
N TRP A 115 4.70 -10.07 -3.96
CA TRP A 115 4.37 -10.21 -2.55
C TRP A 115 4.82 -11.56 -2.03
N ASP A 116 5.77 -11.56 -1.09
CA ASP A 116 6.17 -12.75 -0.34
C ASP A 116 5.16 -13.02 0.77
N MET A 117 4.29 -14.00 0.56
CA MET A 117 3.24 -14.39 1.52
C MET A 117 3.66 -15.61 2.36
N SER A 118 4.94 -16.00 2.34
CA SER A 118 5.42 -17.20 3.05
C SER A 118 5.22 -17.14 4.57
N GLY A 119 5.14 -15.93 5.15
CA GLY A 119 4.82 -15.68 6.56
C GLY A 119 3.32 -15.61 6.88
N ALA A 120 2.44 -15.63 5.87
CA ALA A 120 1.00 -15.46 6.07
C ALA A 120 0.37 -16.68 6.74
N THR A 121 -0.41 -16.44 7.80
CA THR A 121 -1.12 -17.48 8.55
C THR A 121 -2.64 -17.33 8.49
N HIS A 122 -3.13 -16.13 8.15
CA HIS A 122 -4.56 -15.83 8.04
C HIS A 122 -4.85 -15.15 6.69
N LEU A 123 -5.54 -15.86 5.79
CA LEU A 123 -5.87 -15.42 4.42
C LEU A 123 -7.38 -15.53 4.13
N ALA A 124 -8.20 -15.65 5.16
CA ALA A 124 -9.63 -15.90 5.01
C ALA A 124 -10.28 -14.76 4.23
N PHE A 125 -10.95 -15.11 3.12
CA PHE A 125 -11.63 -14.16 2.24
C PHE A 125 -10.77 -12.97 1.79
N MET A 126 -9.45 -13.11 1.68
CA MET A 126 -8.55 -12.04 1.24
C MET A 126 -9.04 -11.38 -0.06
N PHE A 127 -9.50 -12.18 -1.02
CA PHE A 127 -10.11 -11.74 -2.29
C PHE A 127 -11.60 -12.11 -2.39
N GLY A 128 -12.31 -12.24 -1.27
CA GLY A 128 -13.73 -12.61 -1.28
C GLY A 128 -14.56 -11.59 -2.07
N ASP A 129 -15.30 -12.03 -3.09
CA ASP A 129 -16.05 -11.15 -4.00
C ASP A 129 -15.21 -10.05 -4.70
N CYS A 130 -13.90 -10.30 -4.87
CA CYS A 130 -13.02 -9.47 -5.70
C CYS A 130 -13.11 -9.92 -7.17
N GLU A 131 -14.16 -9.49 -7.86
CA GLU A 131 -14.58 -10.04 -9.16
C GLU A 131 -13.52 -9.95 -10.28
N SER A 132 -12.70 -8.90 -10.30
CA SER A 132 -11.71 -8.67 -11.37
C SER A 132 -10.36 -9.36 -11.12
N PHE A 133 -10.05 -9.75 -9.88
CA PHE A 133 -8.74 -10.26 -9.54
C PHE A 133 -8.52 -11.65 -10.13
N ASN A 134 -7.50 -11.77 -10.97
CA ASN A 134 -7.10 -13.03 -11.60
C ASN A 134 -5.59 -13.32 -11.49
N GLY A 135 -4.89 -12.59 -10.64
CA GLY A 135 -3.45 -12.71 -10.44
C GLY A 135 -3.07 -13.80 -9.44
N ASP A 136 -1.77 -14.08 -9.38
CA ASP A 136 -1.15 -14.95 -8.40
C ASP A 136 -0.52 -14.12 -7.26
N VAL A 137 -0.37 -14.75 -6.10
CA VAL A 137 0.45 -14.27 -4.97
C VAL A 137 1.51 -15.34 -4.65
N SER A 138 2.73 -14.93 -4.25
CA SER A 138 3.87 -15.85 -4.10
C SER A 138 3.99 -16.51 -2.74
#